data_AF-A0A4R0ZKF6-F1
#
_entry.id   AF-A0A4R0ZKF6-F1
#
_cell.length_a   1.000
_cell.length_b   1.000
_cell.length_c   1.000
_cell.angle_alpha   90.00
_cell.angle_beta   90.00
_cell.angle_gamma   90.00
#
_symmetry.space_group_name_H-M   'P 1'
#
loop_
_entity.id
_entity.type
_entity.pdbx_description
1 polymer ?
#
loop_
_entity_poly.entity_id
_entity_poly.type
_entity_poly.pdbx_seq_one_letter_code
_entity_poly.pdbx_strand_id
1 'polypeptide(L)' 'MKATDLRQSTTEELNGKVGEWKEELFNLRFQLATGQLENPARIREVRKSIARAKTILRERELGINNG' A
#
# COMPACT_ATOMS: atom_id res chain seq x y z
N MET A 1 3.46 -0.76 -7.87
CA MET A 1 4.74 -1.00 -7.16
C MET A 1 5.11 -2.47 -7.19
N LYS A 2 6.37 -2.77 -7.55
CA LYS A 2 6.93 -4.12 -7.45
C LYS A 2 7.33 -4.38 -5.99
N ALA A 3 7.23 -5.62 -5.54
CA ALA A 3 7.54 -6.00 -4.16
C ALA A 3 9.03 -5.80 -3.83
N THR A 4 9.90 -5.84 -4.85
CA THR A 4 11.34 -5.59 -4.75
C THR A 4 11.64 -4.20 -4.21
N ASP A 5 10.96 -3.18 -4.71
CA ASP A 5 11.23 -1.78 -4.35
C ASP A 5 10.78 -1.48 -2.91
N LEU A 6 9.74 -2.18 -2.45
CA LEU A 6 9.26 -2.12 -1.08
C LEU A 6 10.19 -2.84 -0.10
N ARG A 7 10.86 -3.92 -0.53
CA ARG A 7 11.86 -4.60 0.30
C ARG A 7 13.13 -3.79 0.49
N GLN A 8 13.48 -2.92 -0.46
CA GLN A 8 14.62 -1.99 -0.36
C GLN A 8 14.33 -0.76 0.49
N SER A 9 13.06 -0.36 0.64
CA SER A 9 12.66 0.80 1.46
C SER A 9 12.84 0.51 2.96
N THR A 10 13.12 1.51 3.79
CA THR A 10 13.23 1.32 5.24
C THR A 10 11.85 1.05 5.88
N THR A 11 11.83 0.56 7.12
CA THR A 11 10.60 0.25 7.86
C THR A 11 9.75 1.51 8.09
N GLU A 12 10.42 2.64 8.32
CA GLU A 12 9.80 3.96 8.47
C GLU A 12 9.22 4.47 7.15
N GLU A 13 9.96 4.36 6.05
CA GLU A 13 9.46 4.71 4.71
C GLU A 13 8.25 3.87 4.30
N LEU A 14 8.24 2.58 4.64
CA LEU A 14 7.08 1.72 4.40
C LEU A 14 5.87 2.17 5.20
N ASN A 15 6.05 2.56 6.46
CA ASN A 15 4.96 3.11 7.28
C ASN A 15 4.45 4.45 6.72
N GLY A 16 5.34 5.32 6.24
CA GLY A 16 4.98 6.56 5.54
C GLY A 16 4.13 6.30 4.30
N LYS A 17 4.61 5.42 3.40
CA LYS A 17 3.87 5.01 2.19
C LYS A 17 2.52 4.39 2.50
N VAL A 18 2.40 3.60 3.58
CA VAL A 18 1.12 3.04 4.03
C VAL A 18 0.16 4.14 4.47
N GLY A 19 0.65 5.22 5.09
CA GLY A 19 -0.13 6.41 5.41
C GLY A 19 -0.68 7.08 4.15
N GLU A 20 0.20 7.41 3.20
CA GLU A 20 -0.16 8.05 1.93
C GLU A 20 -1.21 7.23 1.16
N TRP A 21 -1.02 5.92 1.05
CA TRP A 21 -1.98 5.05 0.36
C TRP A 21 -3.32 4.91 1.08
N LYS A 22 -3.36 5.04 2.41
CA LYS A 22 -4.65 5.07 3.13
C LYS A 22 -5.42 6.33 2.81
N GLU A 23 -4.74 7.47 2.71
CA GLU A 23 -5.34 8.74 2.31
C GLU A 23 -5.81 8.68 0.86
N GLU A 24 -4.99 8.17 -0.05
CA GLU A 24 -5.38 7.92 -1.45
C GLU A 24 -6.61 6.99 -1.51
N LEU A 25 -6.64 5.90 -0.75
CA LEU A 25 -7.77 4.98 -0.70
C LEU A 25 -9.04 5.66 -0.16
N PHE A 26 -8.91 6.56 0.82
CA PHE A 26 -10.03 7.34 1.33
C PHE A 26 -10.60 8.25 0.24
N ASN A 27 -9.74 9.00 -0.45
CA ASN A 27 -10.13 9.87 -1.55
C ASN A 27 -10.77 9.10 -2.70
N LEU A 28 -10.22 7.95 -3.09
CA LEU A 28 -10.80 7.10 -4.13
C LEU A 28 -12.15 6.51 -3.72
N ARG A 29 -12.36 6.17 -2.44
CA ARG A 29 -13.66 5.73 -1.92
C ARG A 29 -14.68 6.87 -1.91
N PHE A 30 -14.23 8.09 -1.59
CA PHE A 30 -15.06 9.28 -1.65
C PHE A 30 -15.50 9.57 -3.08
N GLN A 31 -14.55 9.57 -4.04
CA GLN A 31 -14.84 9.71 -5.48
C GLN A 31 -15.76 8.60 -6.01
N LEU A 32 -15.62 7.37 -5.51
CA LEU A 32 -16.53 6.28 -5.85
C LEU A 32 -17.96 6.58 -5.38
N ALA A 33 -18.11 7.09 -4.16
CA ALA A 33 -19.41 7.44 -3.59
C ALA A 33 -20.06 8.64 -4.30
N THR A 34 -19.27 9.60 -4.77
CA THR A 34 -19.76 10.76 -5.54
C THR A 34 -19.97 10.45 -7.04
N GLY A 35 -19.60 9.25 -7.49
CA GLY A 35 -19.73 8.83 -8.89
C GLY A 35 -18.71 9.47 -9.84
N GLN A 36 -17.68 10.13 -9.32
CA GLN A 36 -16.63 10.82 -10.09
C GLN A 36 -15.36 9.97 -10.26
N LEU A 37 -15.41 8.68 -9.91
CA LEU A 37 -14.24 7.81 -10.00
C LEU A 37 -13.95 7.41 -11.44
N GLU A 38 -12.87 7.94 -12.01
CA GLU A 38 -12.44 7.62 -13.37
C GLU A 38 -11.88 6.20 -13.50
N ASN A 39 -11.17 5.69 -12.47
CA ASN A 39 -10.51 4.39 -12.53
C ASN A 39 -10.76 3.52 -11.28
N PRO A 40 -11.78 2.64 -11.32
CA PRO A 40 -12.06 1.67 -10.27
C PRO A 40 -10.93 0.67 -9.99
N ALA A 41 -10.09 0.37 -11.00
CA ALA A 41 -8.97 -0.56 -10.81
C ALA A 41 -7.93 0.01 -9.84
N ARG A 42 -7.80 1.33 -9.75
CA ARG A 42 -6.87 2.00 -8.84
C ARG A 42 -7.13 1.67 -7.38
N ILE A 43 -8.40 1.56 -6.97
CA ILE A 43 -8.77 1.13 -5.60
C ILE A 43 -8.17 -0.24 -5.29
N ARG A 44 -8.25 -1.18 -6.24
CA ARG A 44 -7.71 -2.53 -6.07
C ARG A 44 -6.19 -2.51 -6.00
N GLU A 45 -5.53 -1.67 -6.81
CA GLU A 45 -4.07 -1.50 -6.79
C GLU A 45 -3.58 -0.94 -5.45
N VAL A 46 -4.18 0.15 -4.97
CA VAL A 46 -3.82 0.79 -3.70
C VAL A 46 -4.01 -0.18 -2.53
N ARG A 47 -5.12 -0.94 -2.50
CA ARG A 47 -5.34 -2.00 -1.50
C ARG A 47 -4.25 -3.07 -1.53
N LYS A 48 -3.82 -3.52 -2.72
CA LYS A 48 -2.74 -4.51 -2.86
C LYS A 48 -1.39 -3.93 -2.42
N SER A 49 -1.12 -2.65 -2.70
CA SER A 49 0.11 -1.98 -2.27
C SER A 49 0.19 -1.90 -0.74
N ILE A 50 -0.90 -1.50 -0.07
CA ILE A 50 -1.00 -1.50 1.40
C ILE A 50 -0.78 -2.90 1.97
N ALA A 51 -1.43 -3.93 1.39
CA ALA A 51 -1.27 -5.30 1.85
C ALA A 51 0.18 -5.77 1.74
N ARG A 52 0.84 -5.52 0.59
CA ARG A 52 2.25 -5.89 0.38
C ARG A 52 3.18 -5.22 1.37
N ALA A 53 3.02 -3.91 1.62
CA ALA A 53 3.86 -3.22 2.60
C ALA A 53 3.65 -3.76 4.02
N LYS A 54 2.39 -4.00 4.43
CA LYS A 54 2.11 -4.62 5.73
C LYS A 54 2.70 -6.03 5.85
N THR A 55 2.66 -6.83 4.79
CA THR A 55 3.30 -8.15 4.77
C THR A 55 4.80 -8.02 4.97
N ILE A 56 5.47 -7.12 4.24
CA ILE A 56 6.93 -6.91 4.39
C ILE A 56 7.28 -6.41 5.79
N LEU A 57 6.51 -5.48 6.36
CA LEU A 57 6.67 -5.03 7.74
C LEU A 57 6.59 -6.21 8.71
N ARG A 58 5.59 -7.08 8.52
CA ARG A 58 5.42 -8.28 9.36
C ARG A 58 6.51 -9.32 9.16
N GLU A 59 6.98 -9.52 7.93
CA GLU A 59 8.12 -10.39 7.61
C GLU A 59 9.38 -9.91 8.34
N ARG A 60 9.63 -8.59 8.36
CA ARG A 60 10.74 -7.97 9.11
C ARG A 60 10.63 -8.16 10.61
N GLU A 61 9.44 -7.93 11.18
CA GLU A 61 9.18 -8.15 12.62
C GLU A 61 9.42 -9.61 13.03
N LEU A 62 9.06 -10.56 12.18
CA LEU A 62 9.22 -11.99 12.43
C LEU A 62 10.64 -12.50 12.13
N GLY A 63 11.54 -11.64 11.64
CA GLY A 63 12.89 -12.05 11.20
C GLY A 63 12.90 -13.00 10.01
N ILE A 64 11.77 -13.11 9.29
CA ILE A 64 11.64 -13.96 8.10
C ILE A 64 12.23 -13.18 6.92
N ASN A 65 13.56 -13.06 6.90
CA ASN A 65 14.28 -12.68 5.69
C ASN A 65 14.32 -13.92 4.79
N ASN A 66 13.26 -14.12 4.01
CA ASN A 66 13.31 -14.98 2.82
C ASN A 66 14.13 -14.24 1.75
N GLY A 67 15.44 -14.21 1.97
CA GLY A 67 16.48 -13.90 0.99
C GLY A 67 16.89 -15.16 0.26
#